data_AF-A0A3G9G3D3-F1
#
_entry.id   AF-A0A3G9G3D3-F1
#
_cell.length_a   1.000
_cell.length_b   1.000
_cell.length_c   1.000
_cell.angle_alpha   90.00
_cell.angle_beta   90.00
_cell.angle_gamma   90.00
#
_symmetry.space_group_name_H-M   'P 1'
#
loop_
_entity.id
_entity.type
_entity.pdbx_description
1 polymer ?
#
loop_
_entity_poly.entity_id
_entity_poly.type
_entity_poly.pdbx_seq_one_letter_code
_entity_poly.pdbx_strand_id
1 'polypeptide(L)'
;MRTVKAGDYLIVDVAAARKEIEKAVKDLTEAESDVTADPAVLGGEPVFKDTRIPVRLVATMLRDGASEAELLEGYPKLNARRLELARVWAAAHPAVGRPKKLPDRSGTLRSSVSLGKLSGVGA
;
A
#
# COMPACT_ATOMS: atom_id res chain seq x y z
N MET A 1 -4.70 -11.01 29.48
CA MET A 1 -3.63 -11.83 28.88
C MET A 1 -4.16 -13.24 28.67
N ARG A 2 -4.16 -13.76 27.44
CA ARG A 2 -4.50 -15.17 27.17
C ARG A 2 -3.19 -15.95 27.11
N THR A 3 -2.90 -16.72 28.14
CA THR A 3 -1.75 -17.63 28.20
C THR A 3 -2.25 -19.04 27.92
N VAL A 4 -1.60 -19.74 26.98
CA VAL A 4 -1.93 -21.14 26.65
C VAL A 4 -0.80 -22.02 27.18
N LYS A 5 -1.12 -23.05 27.97
CA LYS A 5 -0.12 -24.03 28.43
C LYS A 5 0.29 -24.91 27.25
N ALA A 6 1.60 -25.06 27.04
CA ALA A 6 2.14 -25.92 25.99
C ALA A 6 1.88 -27.40 26.31
N GLY A 7 1.09 -28.05 25.46
CA GLY A 7 1.17 -29.49 25.18
C GLY A 7 1.64 -29.68 23.73
N ASP A 8 1.67 -30.92 23.24
CA ASP A 8 2.26 -31.24 21.92
C ASP A 8 1.53 -30.60 20.72
N TYR A 9 0.28 -30.12 20.89
CA TYR A 9 -0.48 -29.49 19.80
C TYR A 9 -1.38 -28.32 20.26
N LEU A 10 -1.51 -27.31 19.38
CA LEU A 10 -2.48 -26.22 19.46
C LEU A 10 -3.45 -26.32 18.27
N ILE A 11 -4.74 -26.50 18.53
CA ILE A 11 -5.78 -26.50 17.50
C ILE A 11 -6.38 -25.09 17.43
N VAL A 12 -6.24 -24.45 16.27
CA VAL A 12 -6.82 -23.13 16.00
C VAL A 12 -7.97 -23.31 15.03
N ASP A 13 -9.18 -22.89 15.43
CA ASP A 13 -10.32 -22.83 14.53
C ASP A 13 -10.15 -21.62 13.59
N VAL A 14 -9.85 -21.91 12.32
CA VAL A 14 -9.63 -20.93 11.26
C VAL A 14 -10.86 -20.69 10.39
N ALA A 15 -12.01 -21.29 10.72
CA ALA A 15 -13.20 -21.20 9.85
C ALA A 15 -13.70 -19.76 9.69
N ALA A 16 -13.76 -19.00 10.79
CA ALA A 16 -14.14 -17.58 10.76
C ALA A 16 -13.13 -16.74 9.96
N ALA A 17 -11.84 -16.93 10.23
CA ALA A 17 -10.77 -16.22 9.53
C ALA A 17 -10.81 -16.49 8.01
N ARG A 18 -11.06 -17.74 7.60
CA ARG A 18 -11.19 -18.09 6.18
C ARG A 18 -12.33 -17.32 5.52
N LYS A 19 -13.50 -17.23 6.17
CA LYS A 19 -14.67 -16.52 5.63
C LYS A 19 -14.39 -15.03 5.45
N GLU A 20 -13.70 -14.41 6.39
CA GLU A 20 -13.28 -13.01 6.28
C GLU A 20 -12.31 -12.78 5.12
N ILE A 21 -11.33 -13.68 4.97
CA ILE A 21 -10.36 -13.63 3.85
C ILE A 21 -11.07 -13.80 2.52
N GLU A 22 -12.02 -14.74 2.42
CA GLU A 22 -12.79 -14.95 1.18
C GLU A 22 -13.55 -13.69 0.77
N LYS A 23 -14.20 -13.02 1.73
CA LYS A 23 -14.86 -11.74 1.47
C LYS A 23 -13.85 -10.68 1.02
N ALA A 24 -12.72 -10.54 1.72
CA ALA A 24 -11.70 -9.54 1.39
C ALA A 24 -11.10 -9.77 -0.01
N VAL A 25 -10.84 -11.03 -0.38
CA VAL A 25 -10.36 -11.39 -1.71
C VAL A 25 -11.40 -11.04 -2.77
N LYS A 26 -12.68 -11.37 -2.53
CA LYS A 26 -13.77 -11.00 -3.44
C LYS A 26 -13.87 -9.49 -3.64
N ASP A 27 -13.85 -8.73 -2.55
CA ASP A 27 -13.93 -7.27 -2.60
C ASP A 27 -12.72 -6.67 -3.35
N LEU A 28 -11.52 -7.22 -3.16
CA LEU A 28 -10.33 -6.78 -3.89
C LEU A 28 -10.41 -7.12 -5.39
N THR A 29 -10.79 -8.34 -5.75
CA THR A 29 -10.99 -8.72 -7.16
C THR A 29 -12.01 -7.82 -7.84
N GLU A 30 -13.12 -7.53 -7.16
CA GLU A 30 -14.13 -6.61 -7.69
C GLU A 30 -13.56 -5.20 -7.89
N ALA A 31 -12.82 -4.69 -6.90
CA ALA A 31 -12.17 -3.39 -6.99
C ALA A 31 -11.17 -3.32 -8.16
N GLU A 32 -10.31 -4.32 -8.32
CA GLU A 32 -9.37 -4.41 -9.46
C GLU A 32 -10.12 -4.45 -10.80
N SER A 33 -11.25 -5.15 -10.84
CA SER A 33 -12.06 -5.25 -12.05
C SER A 33 -12.81 -3.96 -12.39
N ASP A 34 -13.07 -3.07 -11.44
CA ASP A 34 -13.81 -1.82 -11.65
C ASP A 34 -12.90 -0.60 -11.82
N VAL A 35 -11.59 -0.80 -11.72
CA VAL A 35 -10.57 0.25 -11.87
C VAL A 35 -9.82 0.07 -13.18
N THR A 36 -9.51 1.18 -13.84
CA THR A 36 -8.69 1.19 -15.06
C THR A 36 -7.67 2.33 -15.00
N ALA A 37 -6.53 2.10 -15.64
CA ALA A 37 -5.46 3.08 -15.78
C ALA A 37 -5.03 3.09 -17.25
N ASP A 38 -5.34 4.18 -17.94
CA ASP A 38 -5.01 4.41 -19.35
C ASP A 38 -4.17 5.70 -19.43
N PRO A 39 -2.95 5.69 -20.01
CA PRO A 39 -2.16 6.92 -20.20
C PRO A 39 -2.90 8.06 -20.90
N ALA A 40 -3.89 7.75 -21.76
CA ALA A 40 -4.74 8.74 -22.41
C ALA A 40 -5.81 9.35 -21.49
N VAL A 41 -6.07 8.74 -20.33
CA VAL A 41 -7.05 9.17 -19.33
C VAL A 41 -6.33 9.62 -18.07
N LEU A 42 -6.34 10.93 -17.80
CA LEU A 42 -5.67 11.53 -16.62
C LEU A 42 -4.19 11.11 -16.46
N GLY A 43 -3.48 10.85 -17.56
CA GLY A 43 -2.07 10.48 -17.53
C GLY A 43 -1.80 9.11 -16.91
N GLY A 44 -2.78 8.20 -16.90
CA GLY A 44 -2.66 6.87 -16.30
C GLY A 44 -3.01 6.82 -14.82
N GLU A 45 -3.59 7.88 -14.25
CA GLU A 45 -4.14 7.83 -12.89
C GLU A 45 -5.26 6.77 -12.83
N PRO A 46 -5.25 5.87 -11.83
CA PRO A 46 -6.31 4.88 -11.66
C PRO A 46 -7.68 5.53 -11.41
N VAL A 47 -8.62 5.29 -12.33
CA VAL A 47 -9.99 5.81 -12.29
C VAL A 47 -11.01 4.67 -12.24
N PHE A 48 -12.20 4.94 -11.73
CA PHE A 48 -13.33 4.01 -11.90
C PHE A 48 -13.69 3.91 -13.38
N LYS A 49 -13.96 2.69 -13.85
CA LYS A 49 -14.41 2.43 -15.22
C LYS A 49 -15.61 3.29 -15.59
N ASP A 50 -15.61 3.76 -16.82
CA ASP A 50 -16.62 4.65 -17.41
C ASP A 50 -16.73 6.03 -16.75
N THR A 51 -15.71 6.40 -15.98
CA THR A 51 -15.60 7.71 -15.34
C THR A 51 -14.21 8.30 -15.55
N ARG A 52 -14.07 9.59 -15.22
CA ARG A 52 -12.76 10.24 -15.02
C ARG A 52 -12.55 10.57 -13.54
N ILE A 53 -13.09 9.74 -12.64
CA ILE A 53 -13.05 9.98 -11.20
C ILE A 53 -11.92 9.13 -10.62
N PRO A 54 -10.84 9.74 -10.09
CA PRO A 54 -9.72 8.99 -9.51
C PRO A 54 -10.14 8.21 -8.27
N VAL A 55 -9.75 6.93 -8.23
CA VAL A 55 -10.09 6.03 -7.12
C VAL A 55 -9.41 6.50 -5.82
N ARG A 56 -8.15 6.92 -5.94
CA ARG A 56 -7.36 7.42 -4.80
C ARG A 56 -7.94 8.70 -4.22
N LEU A 57 -8.50 9.58 -5.06
CA LEU A 57 -9.16 10.80 -4.60
C LEU A 57 -10.34 10.45 -3.69
N VAL A 58 -11.24 9.58 -4.16
CA VAL A 58 -12.41 9.15 -3.39
C VAL A 58 -12.00 8.47 -2.08
N ALA A 59 -11.03 7.57 -2.13
CA ALA A 59 -10.50 6.91 -0.93
C ALA A 59 -9.89 7.91 0.08
N THR A 60 -9.22 8.96 -0.42
CA THR A 60 -8.64 10.03 0.40
C THR A 60 -9.73 10.87 1.05
N MET A 61 -10.75 11.29 0.29
CA MET A 61 -11.89 12.04 0.84
C MET A 61 -12.62 11.25 1.93
N LEU A 62 -12.87 9.96 1.70
CA LEU A 62 -13.47 9.05 2.68
C LEU A 62 -12.63 8.88 3.95
N ARG A 63 -11.30 8.87 3.80
CA ARG A 63 -10.35 8.81 4.92
C ARG A 63 -10.33 10.14 5.71
N ASP A 64 -10.44 11.25 5.00
CA ASP A 64 -10.39 12.59 5.56
C ASP A 64 -11.76 13.03 6.15
N GLY A 65 -12.78 12.16 6.08
CA GLY A 65 -14.05 12.30 6.80
C GLY A 65 -15.25 12.71 5.97
N ALA A 66 -15.13 12.79 4.63
CA ALA A 66 -16.27 13.05 3.76
C ALA A 66 -17.34 11.95 3.91
N SER A 67 -18.60 12.35 4.00
CA SER A 67 -19.70 11.40 4.08
C SER A 67 -19.98 10.76 2.72
N GLU A 68 -20.58 9.57 2.74
CA GLU A 68 -21.00 8.91 1.50
C GLU A 68 -22.05 9.74 0.74
N ALA A 69 -22.96 10.40 1.45
CA ALA A 69 -23.98 11.24 0.83
C ALA A 69 -23.37 12.40 0.04
N GLU A 70 -22.42 13.13 0.63
CA GLU A 70 -21.71 14.24 -0.04
C GLU A 70 -20.93 13.74 -1.27
N LEU A 71 -20.30 12.57 -1.17
CA LEU A 71 -19.55 11.98 -2.28
C LEU A 71 -20.48 11.54 -3.42
N LEU A 72 -21.63 10.95 -3.12
CA LEU A 72 -22.59 10.52 -4.13
C LEU A 72 -23.30 11.71 -4.77
N GLU A 73 -23.51 12.80 -4.04
CA GLU A 73 -24.00 14.06 -4.58
C GLU A 73 -22.97 14.73 -5.50
N GLY A 74 -21.71 14.80 -5.08
CA GLY A 74 -20.62 15.39 -5.87
C GLY A 74 -20.19 14.53 -7.07
N TYR A 75 -20.39 13.20 -6.98
CA TYR A 75 -20.02 12.24 -8.01
C TYR A 75 -21.18 11.26 -8.33
N PRO A 76 -22.23 11.71 -9.04
CA PRO A 76 -23.44 10.90 -9.30
C PRO A 76 -23.23 9.62 -10.12
N LYS A 77 -22.06 9.45 -10.74
CA LYS A 77 -21.67 8.21 -11.44
C LYS A 77 -21.13 7.12 -10.50
N LEU A 78 -20.91 7.45 -9.24
CA LEU A 78 -20.53 6.51 -8.21
C LEU A 78 -21.77 5.97 -7.49
N ASN A 79 -21.57 4.87 -6.79
CA ASN A 79 -22.55 4.28 -5.89
C ASN A 79 -21.83 3.87 -4.60
N ALA A 80 -22.59 3.52 -3.57
CA ALA A 80 -22.03 3.14 -2.26
C ALA A 80 -20.99 2.01 -2.39
N ARG A 81 -21.25 1.01 -3.26
CA ARG A 81 -20.32 -0.09 -3.50
C ARG A 81 -18.96 0.41 -4.02
N ARG A 82 -18.95 1.34 -4.98
CA ARG A 82 -17.72 1.95 -5.48
C ARG A 82 -16.96 2.73 -4.40
N LEU A 83 -17.65 3.34 -3.44
CA LEU A 83 -17.01 3.99 -2.30
C LEU A 83 -16.31 2.96 -1.38
N GLU A 84 -16.93 1.81 -1.12
CA GLU A 84 -16.30 0.70 -0.40
C GLU A 84 -15.07 0.17 -1.15
N LEU A 85 -15.23 -0.12 -2.44
CA LEU A 85 -14.14 -0.64 -3.29
C LEU A 85 -12.98 0.37 -3.39
N ALA A 86 -13.25 1.68 -3.34
CA ALA A 86 -12.21 2.70 -3.28
C ALA A 86 -11.26 2.49 -2.10
N ARG A 87 -11.82 2.23 -0.90
CA ARG A 87 -11.04 1.98 0.32
C ARG A 87 -10.21 0.71 0.18
N VAL A 88 -10.82 -0.37 -0.32
CA VAL A 88 -10.16 -1.67 -0.54
C VAL A 88 -9.00 -1.52 -1.53
N TRP A 89 -9.26 -0.90 -2.68
CA TRP A 89 -8.25 -0.69 -3.72
C TRP A 89 -7.09 0.15 -3.20
N ALA A 90 -7.36 1.26 -2.52
CA ALA A 90 -6.33 2.16 -2.02
C ALA A 90 -5.44 1.52 -0.93
N ALA A 91 -6.01 0.62 -0.12
CA ALA A 91 -5.25 -0.15 0.86
C ALA A 91 -4.29 -1.16 0.20
N ALA A 92 -4.73 -1.81 -0.88
CA ALA A 92 -3.88 -2.73 -1.66
C ALA A 92 -2.85 -2.02 -2.55
N HIS A 93 -3.12 -0.77 -2.93
CA HIS A 93 -2.29 0.05 -3.81
C HIS A 93 -1.83 1.32 -3.08
N PRO A 94 -0.92 1.21 -2.09
CA PRO A 94 -0.43 2.38 -1.36
C PRO A 94 0.26 3.35 -2.32
N ALA A 95 0.13 4.66 -2.06
CA ALA A 95 0.79 5.66 -2.87
C ALA A 95 2.30 5.48 -2.75
N VAL A 96 2.96 5.11 -3.85
CA VAL A 96 4.41 5.09 -3.93
C VAL A 96 4.84 6.54 -4.09
N GLY A 97 5.11 7.22 -2.97
CA GLY A 97 5.75 8.52 -3.03
C GLY A 97 7.08 8.43 -3.79
N ARG A 98 7.62 9.56 -4.24
CA ARG A 98 9.03 9.62 -4.67
C ARG A 98 9.85 8.92 -3.58
N PRO A 99 10.74 7.96 -3.92
CA PRO A 99 11.64 7.36 -2.94
C PRO A 99 12.24 8.47 -2.08
N LYS A 100 12.07 8.37 -0.76
CA LYS A 100 12.64 9.36 0.16
C LYS A 100 14.10 9.49 -0.23
N LYS A 101 14.57 10.70 -0.59
CA LYS A 101 15.97 10.91 -0.97
C LYS A 101 16.80 10.18 0.08
N LEU A 102 17.66 9.25 -0.34
CA LEU A 102 18.61 8.63 0.58
C LEU A 102 19.25 9.79 1.37
N PRO A 103 19.34 9.70 2.71
CA PRO A 103 20.12 10.68 3.44
C PRO A 103 21.48 10.76 2.77
N ASP A 104 21.92 11.98 2.46
CA ASP A 104 23.22 12.22 1.83
C ASP A 104 24.28 11.48 2.66
N ARG A 105 24.76 10.35 2.15
CA ARG A 105 25.87 9.61 2.76
C ARG A 105 27.19 10.27 2.31
N SER A 106 27.28 11.59 2.43
CA SER A 106 28.54 12.34 2.45
C SER A 106 29.26 12.20 3.80
N GLY A 107 29.10 11.04 4.44
CA GLY A 107 29.95 10.63 5.55
C GLY A 107 31.36 10.51 5.02
N THR A 108 32.26 11.35 5.50
CA THR A 108 33.70 11.25 5.32
C THR A 108 34.11 9.79 5.53
N LEU A 109 34.50 9.11 4.45
CA LEU A 109 35.26 7.88 4.56
C LEU A 109 36.56 8.27 5.28
N ARG A 110 36.62 8.05 6.60
CA ARG A 110 37.88 8.11 7.33
C ARG A 110 38.73 6.96 6.82
N SER A 111 39.56 7.24 5.80
CA SER A 111 40.65 6.38 5.40
C SER A 111 41.69 6.37 6.52
N SER A 112 41.53 5.46 7.49
CA SER A 112 42.61 5.09 8.40
C SER A 112 43.15 3.72 8.00
N VAL A 113 43.93 3.69 6.92
CA VAL A 113 45.02 2.73 6.80
C VAL A 113 46.27 3.55 6.53
N SER A 114 46.99 3.83 7.62
CA SER A 114 48.37 4.28 7.55
C SER A 114 49.18 3.17 6.91
N LEU A 115 49.67 3.38 5.68
CA LEU A 115 50.80 2.61 5.16
C LEU A 115 52.04 3.03 5.95
N GLY A 116 52.27 2.35 7.07
CA GLY A 116 53.54 2.34 7.76
C GLY A 116 54.58 1.63 6.90
N LYS A 117 55.61 2.38 6.50
CA LYS A 117 56.84 1.87 5.89
C LYS A 117 57.39 0.69 6.70
N LEU A 118 57.69 -0.42 6.04
CA LEU A 118 58.77 -1.32 6.47
C LEU A 118 59.83 -1.31 5.38
N SER A 119 60.88 -0.55 5.70
CA SER A 119 62.20 -0.57 5.10
C SER A 119 62.73 -1.99 4.98
N GLY A 120 63.42 -2.26 3.87
CA GLY A 120 64.01 -3.56 3.60
C GLY A 120 65.09 -4.01 4.58
N VAL A 121 65.37 -5.31 4.50
CA VAL A 121 66.66 -5.90 4.83
C VAL A 121 66.92 -6.93 3.74
N GLY A 122 67.91 -6.65 2.89
CA GLY A 122 68.68 -7.67 2.20
C GLY A 122 69.97 -7.88 2.97
N ALA A 123 70.26 -9.13 3.31
CA ALA A 123 71.57 -9.78 3.38
C ALA A 123 71.32 -11.27 3.68
#